data_AF-A0A3Q3RX39-F1
#
_entry.id   AF-A0A3Q3RX39-F1
#
_cell.length_a   1.000
_cell.length_b   1.000
_cell.length_c   1.000
_cell.angle_alpha   90.00
_cell.angle_beta   90.00
_cell.angle_gamma   90.00
#
_symmetry.space_group_name_H-M   'P 1'
#
loop_
_entity.id
_entity.type
_entity.pdbx_description
1 polymer ?
#
loop_
_entity_poly.entity_id
_entity_poly.type
_entity_poly.pdbx_seq_one_letter_code
_entity_poly.pdbx_strand_id
1 'polypeptide(L)'
;MHDVQEEWREGPDGTMLVQRKEEPESSTGEMRREWVQNAGAAGAEVEKETLMMELTRLVKEVVKESSWWEQRGIDCSILAAAFLCLPPAFLLLSSSRILWFLAGMLLMGVAHAVITVKGTHLASHGALSESQAWGRFWTIFFIEICGSFSARAGVHGHVKMHHAHTNVIGLGDSSVWKVPFLPRTVYLFIAPLAVPVLTPLVALAHLKGQSKSHIIRTILMVTLGLYSQYWLLIHVSGFRSPPSALLCMLICRAMFSVPYIHVNIFQHIGLPMFSPTCRPKRIYQMTHGVLNLPRNPMLDWTFGHSLISCHVEHHLFPFLSDNMCLKVKPVVSKYLSEKQLPYQEDSYLSRLQLFFHRYQELMVFAPPITELVGVQ
;
A
#
# COMPACT_ATOMS: atom_id res chain seq x y z
N MET A 1 6.14 -35.44 -22.77
CA MET A 1 7.46 -36.09 -22.91
C MET A 1 8.45 -35.09 -22.33
N HIS A 2 9.02 -35.45 -21.18
CA HIS A 2 10.03 -34.78 -20.35
C HIS A 2 9.83 -33.31 -19.90
N ASP A 3 9.24 -33.25 -18.71
CA ASP A 3 9.34 -32.22 -17.67
C ASP A 3 10.79 -32.18 -17.13
N VAL A 4 11.36 -30.98 -16.90
CA VAL A 4 12.64 -30.80 -16.20
C VAL A 4 12.39 -29.84 -15.04
N GLN A 5 12.29 -30.41 -13.85
CA GLN A 5 12.36 -29.69 -12.58
C GLN A 5 13.82 -29.26 -12.33
N GLU A 6 14.05 -27.96 -12.16
CA GLU A 6 15.31 -27.47 -11.56
C GLU A 6 15.22 -27.62 -10.04
N GLU A 7 15.94 -28.60 -9.50
CA GLU A 7 16.13 -28.84 -8.07
C GLU A 7 17.35 -28.03 -7.59
N TRP A 8 17.11 -27.01 -6.76
CA TRP A 8 18.19 -26.24 -6.12
C TRP A 8 18.62 -26.95 -4.83
N ARG A 9 19.89 -27.36 -4.74
CA ARG A 9 20.52 -27.81 -3.48
C ARG A 9 21.72 -26.94 -3.13
N GLU A 10 21.72 -26.42 -1.90
CA GLU A 10 22.83 -25.70 -1.29
C GLU A 10 23.90 -26.70 -0.79
N GLY A 11 25.17 -26.42 -1.13
CA GLY A 11 26.34 -27.13 -0.57
C GLY A 11 26.91 -26.38 0.65
N PRO A 12 27.63 -27.06 1.57
CA PRO A 12 27.83 -26.56 2.93
C PRO A 12 28.73 -25.33 3.09
N ASP A 13 29.55 -24.96 2.08
CA ASP A 13 30.56 -23.89 2.22
C ASP A 13 30.53 -22.84 1.07
N GLY A 14 29.40 -22.68 0.38
CA GLY A 14 29.04 -21.43 -0.31
C GLY A 14 29.99 -20.83 -1.36
N THR A 15 30.89 -21.59 -2.00
CA THR A 15 31.79 -21.07 -3.05
C THR A 15 31.65 -21.83 -4.37
N MET A 16 31.32 -21.11 -5.45
CA MET A 16 31.32 -21.63 -6.82
C MET A 16 32.71 -21.44 -7.46
N LEU A 17 33.34 -22.53 -7.88
CA LEU A 17 34.59 -22.51 -8.65
C LEU A 17 34.25 -22.55 -10.14
N VAL A 18 34.64 -21.52 -10.89
CA VAL A 18 34.59 -21.50 -12.36
C VAL A 18 35.96 -21.87 -12.91
N GLN A 19 35.98 -22.91 -13.75
CA GLN A 19 37.16 -23.39 -14.46
C GLN A 19 37.42 -22.49 -15.68
N ARG A 20 38.59 -21.84 -15.72
CA ARG A 20 39.02 -20.94 -16.80
C ARG A 20 39.39 -21.76 -18.05
N LYS A 21 38.74 -21.50 -19.18
CA LYS A 21 39.10 -22.06 -20.50
C LYS A 21 39.84 -20.97 -21.29
N GLU A 22 40.98 -21.33 -21.88
CA GLU A 22 41.85 -20.44 -22.66
C GLU A 22 41.19 -19.94 -23.96
N GLU A 23 41.42 -18.68 -24.31
CA GLU A 23 40.98 -18.04 -25.57
C GLU A 23 42.10 -18.08 -26.63
N PRO A 24 41.78 -18.19 -27.93
CA PRO A 24 42.67 -17.79 -29.00
C PRO A 24 42.41 -16.34 -29.45
N GLU A 25 43.50 -15.67 -29.84
CA GLU A 25 43.55 -14.29 -30.32
C GLU A 25 42.76 -14.05 -31.62
N SER A 26 41.93 -12.99 -31.65
CA SER A 26 41.85 -11.94 -32.69
C SER A 26 40.45 -11.34 -32.88
N SER A 27 40.22 -10.12 -32.37
CA SER A 27 39.31 -9.09 -32.95
C SER A 27 39.35 -7.81 -32.09
N THR A 28 40.37 -6.98 -32.29
CA THR A 28 40.67 -5.81 -31.43
C THR A 28 39.72 -4.61 -31.59
N GLY A 29 38.64 -4.72 -32.38
CA GLY A 29 37.68 -3.65 -32.63
C GLY A 29 36.35 -3.76 -31.88
N GLU A 30 35.78 -4.97 -31.77
CA GLU A 30 34.45 -5.21 -31.17
C GLU A 30 34.53 -5.41 -29.65
N MET A 31 35.53 -6.16 -29.17
CA MET A 31 35.77 -6.32 -27.72
C MET A 31 35.99 -4.99 -27.01
N ARG A 32 36.66 -4.01 -27.64
CA ARG A 32 36.91 -2.71 -27.00
C ARG A 32 35.62 -1.89 -26.84
N ARG A 33 34.63 -2.07 -27.72
CA ARG A 33 33.32 -1.42 -27.59
C ARG A 33 32.46 -2.10 -26.53
N GLU A 34 32.47 -3.44 -26.49
CA GLU A 34 31.78 -4.21 -25.44
C GLU A 34 32.36 -3.95 -24.05
N TRP A 35 33.68 -3.88 -23.90
CA TRP A 35 34.32 -3.57 -22.62
C TRP A 35 34.04 -2.13 -22.16
N VAL A 36 34.01 -1.16 -23.08
CA VAL A 36 33.67 0.25 -22.74
C VAL A 36 32.18 0.38 -22.40
N GLN A 37 31.30 -0.35 -23.09
CA GLN A 37 29.86 -0.41 -22.74
C GLN A 37 29.62 -1.12 -21.42
N ASN A 38 30.28 -2.25 -21.15
CA ASN A 38 30.16 -2.99 -19.89
C ASN A 38 30.78 -2.23 -18.71
N ALA A 39 31.90 -1.52 -18.92
CA ALA A 39 32.48 -0.65 -17.89
C ALA A 39 31.61 0.59 -17.62
N GLY A 40 30.99 1.17 -18.66
CA GLY A 40 30.03 2.27 -18.50
C GLY A 40 28.74 1.83 -17.81
N ALA A 41 28.23 0.64 -18.15
CA ALA A 41 27.08 0.02 -17.48
C ALA A 41 27.40 -0.31 -16.01
N ALA A 42 28.57 -0.88 -15.72
CA ALA A 42 29.02 -1.16 -14.37
C ALA A 42 29.24 0.12 -13.54
N GLY A 43 29.80 1.18 -14.14
CA GLY A 43 29.98 2.49 -13.48
C GLY A 43 28.64 3.14 -13.15
N ALA A 44 27.70 3.12 -14.09
CA ALA A 44 26.33 3.59 -13.86
C ALA A 44 25.59 2.71 -12.84
N GLU A 45 25.81 1.39 -12.85
CA GLU A 45 25.23 0.46 -11.87
C GLU A 45 25.67 0.79 -10.44
N VAL A 46 26.96 1.05 -10.23
CA VAL A 46 27.56 1.43 -8.95
C VAL A 46 27.03 2.79 -8.49
N GLU A 47 27.01 3.79 -9.37
CA GLU A 47 26.47 5.12 -9.06
C GLU A 47 24.99 5.04 -8.63
N LYS A 48 24.17 4.24 -9.30
CA LYS A 48 22.75 4.08 -8.96
C LYS A 48 22.53 3.39 -7.60
N GLU A 49 23.35 2.40 -7.25
CA GLU A 49 23.32 1.76 -5.93
C GLU A 49 23.75 2.73 -4.84
N THR A 50 24.71 3.61 -5.15
CA THR A 50 25.16 4.65 -4.21
C THR A 50 24.06 5.67 -3.88
N LEU A 51 23.16 6.01 -4.81
CA LEU A 51 22.07 6.97 -4.55
C LEU A 51 21.08 6.47 -3.48
N MET A 52 20.60 5.23 -3.62
CA MET A 52 19.66 4.66 -2.64
C MET A 52 20.33 4.46 -1.29
N MET A 53 21.61 4.08 -1.27
CA MET A 53 22.39 3.96 -0.03
C MET A 53 22.60 5.30 0.67
N GLU A 54 22.95 6.35 -0.07
CA GLU A 54 23.13 7.71 0.46
C GLU A 54 21.82 8.24 1.05
N LEU A 55 20.71 8.13 0.32
CA LEU A 55 19.40 8.52 0.82
C LEU A 55 18.99 7.72 2.06
N THR A 56 19.27 6.41 2.07
CA THR A 56 19.00 5.55 3.23
C THR A 56 19.81 5.98 4.46
N ARG A 57 21.07 6.41 4.29
CA ARG A 57 21.89 6.93 5.40
C ARG A 57 21.27 8.19 5.98
N LEU A 58 20.91 9.16 5.14
CA LEU A 58 20.29 10.42 5.58
C LEU A 58 18.98 10.17 6.33
N VAL A 59 18.13 9.27 5.83
CA VAL A 59 16.87 8.91 6.50
C VAL A 59 17.14 8.18 7.82
N LYS A 60 18.10 7.26 7.88
CA LYS A 60 18.46 6.55 9.11
C LYS A 60 18.99 7.49 10.20
N GLU A 61 19.71 8.55 9.84
CA GLU A 61 20.15 9.58 10.78
C GLU A 61 18.94 10.27 11.45
N VAL A 62 17.96 10.70 10.66
CA VAL A 62 16.72 11.29 11.20
C VAL A 62 15.95 10.30 12.08
N VAL A 63 15.86 9.03 11.68
CA VAL A 63 15.19 8.00 12.49
C VAL A 63 15.91 7.80 13.82
N LYS A 64 17.24 7.72 13.82
CA LYS A 64 18.06 7.52 15.02
C LYS A 64 17.94 8.68 16.01
N GLU A 65 17.80 9.90 15.51
CA GLU A 65 17.59 11.10 16.32
C GLU A 65 16.14 11.26 16.81
N SER A 66 15.21 10.47 16.30
CA SER A 66 13.80 10.55 16.66
C SER A 66 13.49 9.70 17.89
N SER A 67 12.67 10.26 18.79
CA SER A 67 12.15 9.58 19.97
C SER A 67 11.18 8.46 19.60
N TRP A 68 10.94 7.52 20.53
CA TRP A 68 9.90 6.50 20.36
C TRP A 68 8.51 7.12 20.09
N TRP A 69 8.22 8.26 20.72
CA TRP A 69 6.96 8.98 20.53
C TRP A 69 6.76 9.42 19.07
N GLU A 70 7.80 9.96 18.46
CA GLU A 70 7.78 10.35 17.03
C GLU A 70 7.78 9.14 16.11
N GLN A 71 8.55 8.10 16.46
CA GLN A 71 8.63 6.91 15.62
C GLN A 71 7.31 6.15 15.58
N ARG A 72 6.55 6.08 16.69
CA ARG A 72 5.36 5.23 16.81
C ARG A 72 4.26 5.81 17.69
N GLY A 73 4.61 6.48 18.79
CA GLY A 73 3.65 6.94 19.80
C GLY A 73 2.52 7.81 19.23
N ILE A 74 2.83 8.72 18.31
CA ILE A 74 1.83 9.57 17.64
C ILE A 74 0.80 8.72 16.90
N ASP A 75 1.24 7.80 16.03
CA ASP A 75 0.33 6.96 15.25
C ASP A 75 -0.48 5.99 16.12
N CYS A 76 0.16 5.41 17.14
CA CYS A 76 -0.53 4.59 18.14
C CYS A 76 -1.58 5.40 18.91
N SER A 77 -1.31 6.67 19.24
CA SER A 77 -2.26 7.53 19.94
C SER A 77 -3.48 7.90 19.07
N ILE A 78 -3.27 8.12 17.76
CA ILE A 78 -4.36 8.36 16.81
C ILE A 78 -5.27 7.13 16.72
N LEU A 79 -4.68 5.93 16.61
CA LEU A 79 -5.43 4.68 16.60
C LEU A 79 -6.18 4.45 17.92
N ALA A 80 -5.52 4.69 19.07
CA ALA A 80 -6.15 4.58 20.38
C ALA A 80 -7.34 5.55 20.52
N ALA A 81 -7.18 6.80 20.08
CA ALA A 81 -8.26 7.78 20.07
C ALA A 81 -9.44 7.31 19.21
N ALA A 82 -9.20 6.72 18.03
CA ALA A 82 -10.27 6.15 17.21
C ALA A 82 -11.03 5.02 17.91
N PHE A 83 -10.34 4.14 18.64
CA PHE A 83 -11.01 3.12 19.46
C PHE A 83 -11.82 3.72 20.62
N LEU A 84 -11.29 4.76 21.27
CA LEU A 84 -12.01 5.48 22.33
C LEU A 84 -13.24 6.24 21.82
N CYS A 85 -13.30 6.56 20.52
CA CYS A 85 -14.48 7.14 19.89
C CYS A 85 -15.61 6.12 19.63
N LEU A 86 -15.34 4.81 19.67
CA LEU A 86 -16.37 3.80 19.36
C LEU A 86 -17.52 3.77 20.39
N PRO A 87 -17.29 3.76 21.72
CA PRO A 87 -18.38 3.78 22.69
C PRO A 87 -19.32 4.98 22.54
N PRO A 88 -18.85 6.25 22.49
CA PRO A 88 -19.75 7.38 22.28
C PRO A 88 -20.43 7.34 20.91
N ALA A 89 -19.79 6.82 19.86
CA ALA A 89 -20.44 6.64 18.56
C ALA A 89 -21.63 5.67 18.63
N PHE A 90 -21.48 4.50 19.26
CA PHE A 90 -22.57 3.55 19.46
C PHE A 90 -23.71 4.13 20.32
N LEU A 91 -23.39 4.91 21.35
CA LEU A 91 -24.39 5.59 22.18
C LEU A 91 -25.15 6.67 21.40
N LEU A 92 -24.46 7.47 20.59
CA LEU A 92 -25.08 8.48 19.74
C LEU A 92 -26.02 7.87 18.70
N LEU A 93 -25.67 6.69 18.16
CA LEU A 93 -26.53 5.92 17.25
C LEU A 93 -27.83 5.40 17.89
N SER A 94 -27.97 5.45 19.22
CA SER A 94 -29.23 5.16 19.91
C SER A 94 -30.19 6.35 19.98
N SER A 95 -29.74 7.55 19.60
CA SER A 95 -30.52 8.77 19.76
C SER A 95 -31.72 8.81 18.81
N SER A 96 -32.88 9.18 19.35
CA SER A 96 -34.07 9.48 18.54
C SER A 96 -33.99 10.83 17.80
N ARG A 97 -33.04 11.70 18.19
CA ARG A 97 -32.83 12.99 17.53
C ARG A 97 -31.90 12.81 16.34
N ILE A 98 -32.38 13.17 15.15
CA ILE A 98 -31.64 12.99 13.90
C ILE A 98 -30.23 13.57 13.93
N LEU A 99 -30.04 14.77 14.51
CA LEU A 99 -28.72 15.41 14.59
C LEU A 99 -27.68 14.58 15.36
N TRP A 100 -28.07 14.00 16.51
CA TRP A 100 -27.18 13.17 17.30
C TRP A 100 -26.93 11.80 16.66
N PHE A 101 -27.95 11.24 16.01
CA PHE A 101 -27.81 10.03 15.22
C PHE A 101 -26.82 10.23 14.05
N LEU A 102 -26.95 11.33 13.29
CA LEU A 102 -26.02 11.70 12.22
C LEU A 102 -24.60 11.93 12.77
N ALA A 103 -24.45 12.58 13.92
CA ALA A 103 -23.17 12.74 14.59
C ALA A 103 -22.55 11.39 14.99
N GLY A 104 -23.36 10.44 15.47
CA GLY A 104 -22.93 9.07 15.76
C GLY A 104 -22.46 8.34 14.51
N MET A 105 -23.17 8.46 13.38
CA MET A 105 -22.74 7.88 12.10
C MET A 105 -21.42 8.48 11.61
N LEU A 106 -21.26 9.80 11.69
CA LEU A 106 -20.02 10.47 11.30
C LEU A 106 -18.85 10.02 12.17
N LEU A 107 -19.03 10.01 13.50
CA LEU A 107 -18.00 9.58 14.44
C LEU A 107 -17.61 8.12 14.22
N MET A 108 -18.59 7.24 14.00
CA MET A 108 -18.36 5.83 13.68
C MET A 108 -17.62 5.67 12.35
N GLY A 109 -18.00 6.41 11.31
CA GLY A 109 -17.36 6.34 10.00
C GLY A 109 -15.91 6.85 10.00
N VAL A 110 -15.64 7.95 10.71
CA VAL A 110 -14.28 8.47 10.90
C VAL A 110 -13.42 7.49 11.70
N ALA A 111 -13.93 6.99 12.84
CA ALA A 111 -13.21 6.01 13.64
C ALA A 111 -12.95 4.71 12.85
N HIS A 112 -13.94 4.24 12.10
CA HIS A 112 -13.81 3.08 11.23
C HIS A 112 -12.74 3.30 10.15
N ALA A 113 -12.69 4.46 9.49
CA ALA A 113 -11.66 4.76 8.51
C ALA A 113 -10.26 4.79 9.12
N VAL A 114 -10.07 5.43 10.28
CA VAL A 114 -8.79 5.44 10.99
C VAL A 114 -8.34 4.02 11.35
N ILE A 115 -9.25 3.20 11.89
CA ILE A 115 -8.92 1.83 12.30
C ILE A 115 -8.63 0.94 11.08
N THR A 116 -9.46 1.03 10.04
CA THR A 116 -9.43 0.07 8.93
C THR A 116 -8.59 0.47 7.73
N VAL A 117 -8.26 1.76 7.56
CA VAL A 117 -7.35 2.24 6.52
C VAL A 117 -5.97 2.47 7.13
N LYS A 118 -5.84 3.46 8.03
CA LYS A 118 -4.54 3.78 8.66
C LYS A 118 -4.02 2.61 9.51
N GLY A 119 -4.87 2.01 10.35
CA GLY A 119 -4.47 0.90 11.23
C GLY A 119 -4.02 -0.35 10.47
N THR A 120 -4.75 -0.75 9.42
CA THR A 120 -4.37 -1.91 8.59
C THR A 120 -3.10 -1.66 7.78
N HIS A 121 -2.94 -0.45 7.24
CA HIS A 121 -1.77 -0.06 6.48
C HIS A 121 -0.50 -0.10 7.36
N LEU A 122 -0.52 0.57 8.52
CA LEU A 122 0.59 0.55 9.47
C LEU A 122 0.89 -0.88 9.99
N ALA A 123 -0.15 -1.67 10.27
CA ALA A 123 0.01 -3.05 10.72
C ALA A 123 0.58 -3.97 9.62
N SER A 124 0.31 -3.67 8.35
CA SER A 124 0.86 -4.44 7.21
C SER A 124 2.37 -4.27 7.09
N HIS A 125 2.88 -3.09 7.45
CA HIS A 125 4.30 -2.77 7.41
C HIS A 125 5.05 -3.03 8.72
N GLY A 126 4.34 -3.49 9.76
CA GLY A 126 4.91 -3.68 11.09
C GLY A 126 5.29 -2.37 11.79
N ALA A 127 4.74 -1.22 11.34
CA ALA A 127 5.12 0.09 11.87
C ALA A 127 4.65 0.33 13.33
N LEU A 128 3.69 -0.48 13.81
CA LEU A 128 3.10 -0.33 15.14
C LEU A 128 3.94 -0.94 16.28
N SER A 129 4.90 -1.83 15.98
CA SER A 129 5.71 -2.47 17.02
C SER A 129 7.04 -2.99 16.48
N GLU A 130 8.10 -2.92 17.29
CA GLU A 130 9.39 -3.56 17.01
C GLU A 130 9.37 -5.07 17.26
N SER A 131 8.49 -5.52 18.15
CA SER A 131 8.39 -6.94 18.48
C SER A 131 7.69 -7.68 17.35
N GLN A 132 8.33 -8.73 16.84
CA GLN A 132 7.74 -9.59 15.81
C GLN A 132 6.42 -10.24 16.28
N ALA A 133 6.32 -10.58 17.55
CA ALA A 133 5.11 -11.17 18.12
C ALA A 133 3.95 -10.16 18.14
N TRP A 134 4.21 -8.95 18.64
CA TRP A 134 3.21 -7.88 18.62
C TRP A 134 2.88 -7.40 17.21
N GLY A 135 3.86 -7.34 16.31
CA GLY A 135 3.65 -7.06 14.89
C GLY A 135 2.65 -8.04 14.28
N ARG A 136 2.86 -9.35 14.47
CA ARG A 136 1.92 -10.39 14.02
C ARG A 136 0.53 -10.22 14.64
N PHE A 137 0.46 -9.95 15.94
CA PHE A 137 -0.81 -9.69 16.62
C PHE A 137 -1.57 -8.52 15.97
N TRP A 138 -0.90 -7.38 15.77
CA TRP A 138 -1.51 -6.19 15.17
C TRP A 138 -1.93 -6.43 13.72
N THR A 139 -1.14 -7.15 12.93
CA THR A 139 -1.52 -7.53 11.57
C THR A 139 -2.83 -8.33 11.56
N ILE A 140 -2.97 -9.32 12.44
CA ILE A 140 -4.21 -10.11 12.53
C ILE A 140 -5.38 -9.25 13.02
N PHE A 141 -5.17 -8.50 14.09
CA PHE A 141 -6.20 -7.67 14.70
C PHE A 141 -6.73 -6.62 13.73
N PHE A 142 -5.86 -5.80 13.14
CA PHE A 142 -6.30 -4.75 12.23
C PHE A 142 -6.82 -5.31 10.91
N ILE A 143 -6.14 -6.25 10.26
CA ILE A 143 -6.51 -6.68 8.90
C ILE A 143 -7.70 -7.64 8.92
N GLU A 144 -7.72 -8.64 9.81
CA GLU A 144 -8.79 -9.64 9.83
C GLU A 144 -9.99 -9.20 10.65
N ILE A 145 -9.78 -8.77 11.90
CA ILE A 145 -10.89 -8.39 12.78
C ILE A 145 -11.48 -7.04 12.33
N CYS A 146 -10.66 -5.98 12.25
CA CYS A 146 -11.19 -4.67 11.91
C CYS A 146 -11.48 -4.50 10.40
N GLY A 147 -10.51 -4.87 9.56
CA GLY A 147 -10.54 -4.69 8.10
C GLY A 147 -11.35 -5.74 7.34
N SER A 148 -11.68 -6.86 7.99
CA SER A 148 -12.46 -7.95 7.37
C SER A 148 -11.78 -8.56 6.13
N PHE A 149 -10.45 -8.59 6.11
CA PHE A 149 -9.64 -9.14 5.01
C PHE A 149 -8.62 -10.16 5.50
N SER A 150 -8.08 -11.02 4.62
CA SER A 150 -7.04 -11.97 5.03
C SER A 150 -5.73 -11.24 5.33
N ALA A 151 -5.19 -11.39 6.55
CA ALA A 151 -3.91 -10.79 6.95
C ALA A 151 -2.77 -11.20 6.01
N ARG A 152 -2.70 -12.50 5.66
CA ARG A 152 -1.67 -13.03 4.75
C ARG A 152 -1.79 -12.44 3.36
N ALA A 153 -3.01 -12.43 2.79
CA ALA A 153 -3.23 -11.92 1.44
C ALA A 153 -3.00 -10.39 1.39
N GLY A 154 -3.45 -9.66 2.41
CA GLY A 154 -3.25 -8.22 2.52
C GLY A 154 -1.78 -7.84 2.60
N VAL A 155 -1.00 -8.47 3.49
CA VAL A 155 0.44 -8.21 3.60
C VAL A 155 1.18 -8.63 2.34
N HIS A 156 0.85 -9.78 1.74
CA HIS A 156 1.47 -10.20 0.49
C HIS A 156 1.15 -9.24 -0.66
N GLY A 157 -0.11 -8.92 -0.89
CA GLY A 157 -0.54 -8.02 -1.95
C GLY A 157 0.02 -6.61 -1.78
N HIS A 158 0.01 -6.05 -0.56
CA HIS A 158 0.51 -4.71 -0.32
C HIS A 158 2.05 -4.65 -0.26
N VAL A 159 2.67 -5.45 0.60
CA VAL A 159 4.12 -5.32 0.86
C VAL A 159 4.95 -6.07 -0.19
N LYS A 160 4.54 -7.28 -0.58
CA LYS A 160 5.33 -8.12 -1.48
C LYS A 160 5.03 -7.89 -2.95
N MET A 161 3.82 -7.45 -3.29
CA MET A 161 3.46 -7.13 -4.68
C MET A 161 3.53 -5.63 -4.93
N HIS A 162 2.63 -4.86 -4.31
CA HIS A 162 2.49 -3.42 -4.57
C HIS A 162 3.78 -2.62 -4.32
N HIS A 163 4.42 -2.79 -3.15
CA HIS A 163 5.67 -2.07 -2.83
C HIS A 163 6.90 -2.58 -3.58
N ALA A 164 7.04 -3.89 -3.76
CA ALA A 164 8.22 -4.46 -4.42
C ALA A 164 8.19 -4.28 -5.94
N HIS A 165 6.99 -4.20 -6.52
CA HIS A 165 6.77 -4.21 -7.96
C HIS A 165 5.91 -3.03 -8.43
N THR A 166 5.94 -1.90 -7.71
CA THR A 166 5.17 -0.70 -8.05
C THR A 166 5.31 -0.35 -9.53
N ASN A 167 4.17 -0.24 -10.23
CA ASN A 167 4.08 0.06 -11.65
C ASN A 167 4.80 -0.92 -12.59
N VAL A 168 5.14 -2.13 -12.13
CA VAL A 168 5.57 -3.23 -13.00
C VAL A 168 4.35 -3.99 -13.48
N ILE A 169 4.14 -4.00 -14.80
CA ILE A 169 2.91 -4.53 -15.43
C ILE A 169 2.72 -6.00 -15.06
N GLY A 170 1.51 -6.33 -14.58
CA GLY A 170 1.12 -7.70 -14.23
C GLY A 170 1.68 -8.22 -12.89
N LEU A 171 2.39 -7.37 -12.12
CA LEU A 171 2.91 -7.72 -10.80
C LEU A 171 2.38 -6.77 -9.72
N GLY A 172 2.93 -5.57 -9.62
CA GLY A 172 2.60 -4.59 -8.58
C GLY A 172 2.09 -3.28 -9.16
N ASP A 173 1.55 -3.31 -10.38
CA ASP A 173 0.74 -2.22 -10.85
C ASP A 173 -0.58 -2.16 -10.08
N SER A 174 -1.11 -0.96 -9.84
CA SER A 174 -2.43 -0.78 -9.20
C SER A 174 -3.59 -1.29 -10.08
N SER A 175 -3.31 -2.15 -11.07
CA SER A 175 -4.25 -2.82 -11.95
C SER A 175 -5.24 -3.71 -11.20
N VAL A 176 -4.88 -4.18 -10.00
CA VAL A 176 -5.77 -4.94 -9.10
C VAL A 176 -7.05 -4.17 -8.74
N TRP A 177 -7.02 -2.83 -8.86
CA TRP A 177 -8.17 -1.98 -8.62
C TRP A 177 -9.00 -1.70 -9.89
N LYS A 178 -8.53 -2.09 -11.08
CA LYS A 178 -9.23 -1.86 -12.34
C LYS A 178 -10.47 -2.76 -12.46
N VAL A 179 -11.60 -2.14 -12.79
CA VAL A 179 -12.84 -2.86 -13.13
C VAL A 179 -13.33 -2.30 -14.47
N PRO A 180 -12.69 -2.69 -15.58
CA PRO A 180 -12.77 -1.98 -16.87
C PRO A 180 -14.15 -2.01 -17.52
N PHE A 181 -15.01 -2.95 -17.12
CA PHE A 181 -16.38 -3.06 -17.63
C PHE A 181 -17.36 -2.07 -16.98
N LEU A 182 -16.97 -1.35 -15.91
CA LEU A 182 -17.82 -0.36 -15.28
C LEU A 182 -17.69 1.01 -15.97
N PRO A 183 -18.80 1.74 -16.19
CA PRO A 183 -18.74 3.12 -16.63
C PRO A 183 -18.01 4.01 -15.62
N ARG A 184 -17.26 5.01 -16.09
CA ARG A 184 -16.43 5.90 -15.24
C ARG A 184 -17.16 6.46 -14.02
N THR A 185 -18.40 6.92 -14.17
CA THR A 185 -19.18 7.52 -13.08
C THR A 185 -19.54 6.47 -12.03
N VAL A 186 -19.89 5.26 -12.47
CA VAL A 186 -20.19 4.15 -11.56
C VAL A 186 -18.93 3.73 -10.83
N TYR A 187 -17.81 3.54 -11.54
CA TYR A 187 -16.55 3.13 -10.94
C TYR A 187 -16.01 4.16 -9.92
N LEU A 188 -16.01 5.45 -10.27
CA LEU A 188 -15.42 6.49 -9.41
C LEU A 188 -16.30 6.82 -8.20
N PHE A 189 -17.63 6.77 -8.32
CA PHE A 189 -18.50 7.34 -7.28
C PHE A 189 -19.48 6.36 -6.62
N ILE A 190 -19.80 5.23 -7.26
CA ILE A 190 -20.85 4.32 -6.77
C ILE A 190 -20.28 2.97 -6.35
N ALA A 191 -19.50 2.32 -7.22
CA ALA A 191 -18.87 1.02 -6.95
C ALA A 191 -18.04 0.99 -5.64
N PRO A 192 -17.33 2.06 -5.23
CA PRO A 192 -16.58 2.05 -3.98
C PRO A 192 -17.49 1.81 -2.76
N LEU A 193 -18.75 2.24 -2.80
CA LEU A 193 -19.70 2.04 -1.70
C LEU A 193 -19.97 0.55 -1.41
N ALA A 194 -19.67 -0.34 -2.36
CA ALA A 194 -19.77 -1.79 -2.18
C ALA A 194 -18.53 -2.43 -1.51
N VAL A 195 -17.42 -1.69 -1.35
CA VAL A 195 -16.16 -2.20 -0.77
C VAL A 195 -16.39 -2.92 0.57
N PRO A 196 -17.18 -2.41 1.55
CA PRO A 196 -17.39 -3.12 2.81
C PRO A 196 -18.04 -4.50 2.67
N VAL A 197 -18.78 -4.74 1.58
CA VAL A 197 -19.38 -6.04 1.24
C VAL A 197 -18.42 -6.89 0.43
N LEU A 198 -17.70 -6.29 -0.53
CA LEU A 198 -16.76 -7.01 -1.39
C LEU A 198 -15.52 -7.50 -0.64
N THR A 199 -14.96 -6.71 0.27
CA THR A 199 -13.74 -7.04 1.02
C THR A 199 -13.80 -8.42 1.69
N PRO A 200 -14.80 -8.76 2.52
CA PRO A 200 -14.88 -10.09 3.12
C PRO A 200 -15.11 -11.21 2.09
N LEU A 201 -15.80 -10.95 0.97
CA LEU A 201 -15.97 -11.94 -0.10
C LEU A 201 -14.65 -12.23 -0.82
N VAL A 202 -13.87 -11.20 -1.12
CA VAL A 202 -12.54 -11.34 -1.71
C VAL A 202 -11.59 -12.02 -0.72
N ALA A 203 -11.71 -11.74 0.58
CA ALA A 203 -10.95 -12.43 1.62
C ALA A 203 -11.18 -13.94 1.57
N LEU A 204 -12.43 -14.39 1.43
CA LEU A 204 -12.78 -15.81 1.29
C LEU A 204 -12.20 -16.42 -0.01
N ALA A 205 -12.22 -15.69 -1.11
CA ALA A 205 -11.61 -16.15 -2.37
C ALA A 205 -10.11 -16.43 -2.22
N HIS A 206 -9.39 -15.61 -1.45
CA HIS A 206 -7.96 -15.81 -1.14
C HIS A 206 -7.66 -16.96 -0.17
N LEU A 207 -8.67 -17.60 0.43
CA LEU A 207 -8.48 -18.77 1.28
C LEU A 207 -8.26 -20.08 0.48
N LYS A 208 -8.56 -20.08 -0.83
CA LYS A 208 -8.38 -21.26 -1.68
C LYS A 208 -6.90 -21.68 -1.69
N GLY A 209 -6.64 -22.95 -1.39
CA GLY A 209 -5.27 -23.51 -1.36
C GLY A 209 -4.46 -23.18 -0.10
N GLN A 210 -5.03 -22.49 0.90
CA GLN A 210 -4.38 -22.23 2.19
C GLN A 210 -4.56 -23.41 3.16
N SER A 211 -3.72 -23.47 4.20
CA SER A 211 -3.84 -24.53 5.22
C SER A 211 -5.10 -24.38 6.07
N LYS A 212 -5.68 -25.49 6.51
CA LYS A 212 -6.95 -25.52 7.29
C LYS A 212 -6.92 -24.58 8.50
N SER A 213 -5.80 -24.52 9.22
CA SER A 213 -5.62 -23.61 10.36
C SER A 213 -5.75 -22.13 9.96
N HIS A 214 -5.15 -21.72 8.85
CA HIS A 214 -5.27 -20.34 8.35
C HIS A 214 -6.70 -20.02 7.92
N ILE A 215 -7.35 -20.94 7.22
CA ILE A 215 -8.74 -20.79 6.77
C ILE A 215 -9.65 -20.57 7.98
N ILE A 216 -9.57 -21.45 8.98
CA ILE A 216 -10.40 -21.38 10.20
C ILE A 216 -10.13 -20.07 10.94
N ARG A 217 -8.85 -19.71 11.15
CA ARG A 217 -8.47 -18.47 11.84
C ARG A 217 -9.05 -17.23 11.14
N THR A 218 -8.85 -17.09 9.83
CA THR A 218 -9.33 -15.92 9.09
C THR A 218 -10.86 -15.85 9.12
N ILE A 219 -11.58 -16.97 8.91
CA ILE A 219 -13.05 -16.98 9.00
C ILE A 219 -13.52 -16.55 10.38
N LEU A 220 -12.92 -17.10 11.46
CA LEU A 220 -13.29 -16.74 12.83
C LEU A 220 -13.02 -15.26 13.14
N MET A 221 -11.86 -14.73 12.73
CA MET A 221 -11.49 -13.34 13.01
C MET A 221 -12.34 -12.33 12.23
N VAL A 222 -12.60 -12.59 10.94
CA VAL A 222 -13.49 -11.76 10.11
C VAL A 222 -14.92 -11.79 10.66
N THR A 223 -15.41 -12.97 11.02
CA THR A 223 -16.74 -13.13 11.63
C THR A 223 -16.82 -12.40 12.96
N LEU A 224 -15.80 -12.52 13.82
CA LEU A 224 -15.72 -11.83 15.10
C LEU A 224 -15.84 -10.32 14.91
N GLY A 225 -15.12 -9.73 13.96
CA GLY A 225 -15.16 -8.29 13.70
C GLY A 225 -16.53 -7.81 13.22
N LEU A 226 -17.07 -8.45 12.18
CA LEU A 226 -18.37 -8.09 11.60
C LEU A 226 -19.52 -8.31 12.58
N TYR A 227 -19.52 -9.46 13.25
CA TYR A 227 -20.55 -9.81 14.24
C TYR A 227 -20.49 -8.90 15.46
N SER A 228 -19.30 -8.56 15.96
CA SER A 228 -19.16 -7.63 17.09
C SER A 228 -19.80 -6.27 16.79
N GLN A 229 -19.53 -5.71 15.61
CA GLN A 229 -20.15 -4.43 15.22
C GLN A 229 -21.67 -4.55 15.10
N TYR A 230 -22.17 -5.60 14.44
CA TYR A 230 -23.60 -5.86 14.33
C TYR A 230 -24.26 -6.03 15.70
N TRP A 231 -23.67 -6.84 16.58
CA TRP A 231 -24.16 -7.10 17.92
C TRP A 231 -24.25 -5.81 18.74
N LEU A 232 -23.23 -4.95 18.68
CA LEU A 232 -23.23 -3.65 19.36
C LEU A 232 -24.32 -2.72 18.80
N LEU A 233 -24.62 -2.74 17.50
CA LEU A 233 -25.73 -1.96 16.95
C LEU A 233 -27.08 -2.42 17.50
N ILE A 234 -27.30 -3.72 17.65
CA ILE A 234 -28.55 -4.26 18.20
C ILE A 234 -28.66 -3.94 19.70
N HIS A 235 -27.62 -4.25 20.47
CA HIS A 235 -27.69 -4.25 21.94
C HIS A 235 -27.30 -2.94 22.61
N VAL A 236 -26.45 -2.12 21.98
CA VAL A 236 -26.05 -0.81 22.52
C VAL A 236 -26.78 0.32 21.81
N SER A 237 -26.81 0.30 20.46
CA SER A 237 -27.49 1.33 19.69
C SER A 237 -29.01 1.10 19.55
N GLY A 238 -29.55 -0.03 20.01
CA GLY A 238 -30.99 -0.26 20.12
C GLY A 238 -31.71 -0.51 18.78
N PHE A 239 -30.99 -0.92 17.73
CA PHE A 239 -31.62 -1.25 16.45
C PHE A 239 -32.52 -2.48 16.58
N ARG A 240 -33.81 -2.32 16.29
CA ARG A 240 -34.81 -3.40 16.43
C ARG A 240 -34.93 -4.31 15.20
N SER A 241 -34.47 -3.84 14.04
CA SER A 241 -34.62 -4.52 12.76
C SER A 241 -33.25 -4.87 12.19
N PRO A 242 -32.98 -6.15 11.86
CA PRO A 242 -31.68 -6.55 11.29
C PRO A 242 -31.32 -5.76 10.01
N PRO A 243 -32.23 -5.55 9.04
CA PRO A 243 -31.95 -4.70 7.89
C PRO A 243 -31.49 -3.27 8.23
N SER A 244 -32.08 -2.61 9.23
CA SER A 244 -31.67 -1.25 9.57
C SER A 244 -30.31 -1.20 10.26
N ALA A 245 -29.98 -2.20 11.09
CA ALA A 245 -28.65 -2.34 11.68
C ALA A 245 -27.60 -2.59 10.59
N LEU A 246 -27.87 -3.50 9.65
CA LEU A 246 -26.97 -3.80 8.54
C LEU A 246 -26.79 -2.60 7.59
N LEU A 247 -27.86 -1.84 7.35
CA LEU A 247 -27.77 -0.61 6.56
C LEU A 247 -26.93 0.46 7.26
N CYS A 248 -27.13 0.67 8.56
CA CYS A 248 -26.30 1.59 9.35
C CYS A 248 -24.82 1.18 9.34
N MET A 249 -24.56 -0.12 9.53
CA MET A 249 -23.23 -0.70 9.45
C MET A 249 -22.60 -0.46 8.06
N LEU A 250 -23.35 -0.69 6.98
CA LEU A 250 -22.88 -0.46 5.62
C LEU A 250 -22.54 1.02 5.40
N ILE A 251 -23.42 1.95 5.78
CA ILE A 251 -23.20 3.40 5.62
C ILE A 251 -21.94 3.85 6.37
N CYS A 252 -21.79 3.45 7.63
CA CYS A 252 -20.63 3.82 8.43
C CYS A 252 -19.33 3.27 7.83
N ARG A 253 -19.32 2.01 7.39
CA ARG A 253 -18.13 1.37 6.80
C ARG A 253 -17.82 1.89 5.38
N ALA A 254 -18.83 2.33 4.63
CA ALA A 254 -18.68 2.82 3.26
C ALA A 254 -18.32 4.32 3.21
N MET A 255 -18.40 5.06 4.33
CA MET A 255 -18.29 6.52 4.37
C MET A 255 -17.04 7.07 3.68
N PHE A 256 -15.91 6.36 3.77
CA PHE A 256 -14.64 6.75 3.16
C PHE A 256 -14.20 5.85 1.99
N SER A 257 -15.09 5.00 1.49
CA SER A 257 -14.75 4.05 0.41
C SER A 257 -14.41 4.73 -0.92
N VAL A 258 -15.12 5.81 -1.28
CA VAL A 258 -14.83 6.62 -2.48
C VAL A 258 -13.42 7.20 -2.45
N PRO A 259 -13.03 8.01 -1.43
CA PRO A 259 -11.66 8.50 -1.34
C PRO A 259 -10.65 7.35 -1.20
N TYR A 260 -11.00 6.23 -0.56
CA TYR A 260 -10.11 5.06 -0.46
C TYR A 260 -9.76 4.49 -1.83
N ILE A 261 -10.73 4.28 -2.72
CA ILE A 261 -10.44 3.82 -4.10
C ILE A 261 -9.66 4.89 -4.87
N HIS A 262 -10.04 6.15 -4.74
CA HIS A 262 -9.34 7.24 -5.43
C HIS A 262 -7.88 7.33 -5.07
N VAL A 263 -7.48 7.30 -3.79
CA VAL A 263 -6.07 7.41 -3.40
C VAL A 263 -5.25 6.21 -3.91
N ASN A 264 -5.83 5.00 -3.88
CA ASN A 264 -5.17 3.79 -4.37
C ASN A 264 -4.89 3.80 -5.89
N ILE A 265 -5.72 4.47 -6.69
CA ILE A 265 -5.51 4.56 -8.15
C ILE A 265 -4.81 5.85 -8.56
N PHE A 266 -5.14 6.98 -7.93
CA PHE A 266 -4.64 8.28 -8.31
C PHE A 266 -3.14 8.36 -8.15
N GLN A 267 -2.54 7.64 -7.21
CA GLN A 267 -1.12 7.81 -6.88
C GLN A 267 -0.14 6.95 -7.71
N HIS A 268 -0.66 6.12 -8.61
CA HIS A 268 0.14 5.18 -9.41
C HIS A 268 -0.26 5.12 -10.89
N ILE A 269 -1.56 5.02 -11.18
CA ILE A 269 -2.03 4.80 -12.56
C ILE A 269 -1.89 6.10 -13.37
N GLY A 270 -1.35 6.00 -14.59
CA GLY A 270 -1.04 7.16 -15.42
C GLY A 270 0.33 7.77 -15.14
N LEU A 271 1.11 7.16 -14.26
CA LEU A 271 2.56 7.36 -14.14
C LEU A 271 3.31 6.34 -15.02
N PRO A 272 4.62 6.52 -15.26
CA PRO A 272 5.48 5.52 -15.90
C PRO A 272 5.23 4.08 -15.43
N MET A 273 5.10 3.18 -16.38
CA MET A 273 4.85 1.75 -16.19
C MET A 273 5.99 0.94 -16.79
N PHE A 274 6.45 -0.10 -16.11
CA PHE A 274 7.67 -0.83 -16.48
C PHE A 274 7.38 -2.29 -16.84
N SER A 275 8.20 -2.84 -17.74
CA SER A 275 8.16 -4.26 -18.08
C SER A 275 8.73 -5.11 -16.93
N PRO A 276 8.21 -6.33 -16.68
CA PRO A 276 8.84 -7.29 -15.78
C PRO A 276 10.30 -7.62 -16.14
N THR A 277 10.64 -7.59 -17.43
CA THR A 277 11.98 -7.94 -17.94
C THR A 277 12.97 -6.78 -17.88
N CYS A 278 12.47 -5.54 -17.88
CA CYS A 278 13.30 -4.32 -17.95
C CYS A 278 12.91 -3.36 -16.81
N ARG A 279 12.92 -3.87 -15.57
CA ARG A 279 12.55 -3.05 -14.41
C ARG A 279 13.72 -2.14 -14.00
N PRO A 280 13.47 -0.84 -13.75
CA PRO A 280 14.52 0.04 -13.24
C PRO A 280 14.88 -0.29 -11.78
N LYS A 281 16.04 0.16 -11.32
CA LYS A 281 16.42 0.07 -9.91
C LYS A 281 15.42 0.80 -9.01
N ARG A 282 15.30 0.36 -7.76
CA ARG A 282 14.25 0.79 -6.81
C ARG A 282 14.07 2.30 -6.74
N ILE A 283 15.15 3.08 -6.62
CA ILE A 283 15.03 4.54 -6.49
C ILE A 283 14.35 5.19 -7.72
N TYR A 284 14.67 4.74 -8.93
CA TYR A 284 14.03 5.22 -10.15
C TYR A 284 12.61 4.71 -10.28
N GLN A 285 12.39 3.43 -9.97
CA GLN A 285 11.05 2.84 -9.98
C GLN A 285 10.09 3.61 -9.06
N MET A 286 10.49 3.92 -7.83
CA MET A 286 9.64 4.61 -6.87
C MET A 286 9.46 6.09 -7.21
N THR A 287 10.52 6.78 -7.64
CA THR A 287 10.43 8.21 -8.01
C THR A 287 9.56 8.46 -9.24
N HIS A 288 9.55 7.52 -10.19
CA HIS A 288 8.75 7.61 -11.42
C HIS A 288 7.36 6.94 -11.28
N GLY A 289 7.20 5.94 -10.43
CA GLY A 289 5.96 5.15 -10.33
C GLY A 289 5.02 5.53 -9.19
N VAL A 290 5.34 6.59 -8.43
CA VAL A 290 4.61 6.99 -7.22
C VAL A 290 4.44 8.50 -7.18
N LEU A 291 3.26 8.97 -6.77
CA LEU A 291 3.03 10.40 -6.51
C LEU A 291 2.41 10.69 -5.13
N ASN A 292 2.71 11.89 -4.62
CA ASN A 292 2.12 12.46 -3.42
C ASN A 292 0.87 13.27 -3.74
N LEU A 293 -0.19 13.12 -2.96
CA LEU A 293 -1.31 14.06 -2.96
C LEU A 293 -1.01 15.18 -1.94
N PRO A 294 -1.32 16.46 -2.23
CA PRO A 294 -1.19 17.53 -1.25
C PRO A 294 -1.91 17.22 0.07
N ARG A 295 -1.40 17.80 1.15
CA ARG A 295 -1.96 17.66 2.50
C ARG A 295 -3.46 17.93 2.51
N ASN A 296 -4.20 17.00 3.13
CA ASN A 296 -5.62 17.13 3.37
C ASN A 296 -5.90 16.68 4.80
N PRO A 297 -6.23 17.57 5.75
CA PRO A 297 -6.34 17.21 7.17
C PRO A 297 -7.27 16.03 7.46
N MET A 298 -8.37 15.90 6.72
CA MET A 298 -9.32 14.80 6.89
C MET A 298 -8.74 13.47 6.43
N LEU A 299 -8.14 13.42 5.24
CA LEU A 299 -7.54 12.20 4.70
C LEU A 299 -6.23 11.85 5.41
N ASP A 300 -5.43 12.85 5.77
CA ASP A 300 -4.25 12.69 6.60
C ASP A 300 -4.59 12.04 7.95
N TRP A 301 -5.68 12.47 8.58
CA TRP A 301 -6.14 11.89 9.84
C TRP A 301 -6.68 10.47 9.67
N THR A 302 -7.52 10.26 8.66
CA THR A 302 -8.24 8.97 8.48
C THR A 302 -7.40 7.90 7.81
N PHE A 303 -6.56 8.25 6.83
CA PHE A 303 -5.77 7.31 6.03
C PHE A 303 -4.30 7.30 6.42
N GLY A 304 -3.80 8.39 7.01
CA GLY A 304 -2.38 8.55 7.33
C GLY A 304 -1.60 9.25 6.22
N HIS A 305 -0.47 9.86 6.59
CA HIS A 305 0.36 10.62 5.66
C HIS A 305 1.00 9.74 4.59
N SER A 306 1.37 8.51 4.90
CA SER A 306 1.98 7.55 3.98
C SER A 306 1.04 7.12 2.83
N LEU A 307 -0.27 7.35 2.98
CA LEU A 307 -1.25 7.13 1.93
C LEU A 307 -1.69 8.42 1.22
N ILE A 308 -1.23 9.60 1.67
CA ILE A 308 -1.65 10.90 1.11
C ILE A 308 -0.43 11.72 0.74
N SER A 309 0.12 12.47 1.71
CA SER A 309 1.15 13.48 1.46
C SER A 309 2.58 12.96 1.43
N CYS A 310 2.80 11.74 1.87
CA CYS A 310 4.13 11.15 2.04
C CYS A 310 4.21 9.75 1.41
N HIS A 311 3.51 9.56 0.30
CA HIS A 311 3.41 8.30 -0.40
C HIS A 311 4.71 7.92 -1.13
N VAL A 312 5.42 8.89 -1.72
CA VAL A 312 6.76 8.67 -2.29
C VAL A 312 7.73 8.21 -1.20
N GLU A 313 7.74 8.89 -0.05
CA GLU A 313 8.54 8.53 1.12
C GLU A 313 8.20 7.13 1.61
N HIS A 314 6.91 6.81 1.65
CA HIS A 314 6.41 5.51 2.06
C HIS A 314 6.90 4.38 1.14
N HIS A 315 6.87 4.58 -0.18
CA HIS A 315 7.35 3.59 -1.14
C HIS A 315 8.87 3.39 -1.09
N LEU A 316 9.62 4.47 -0.84
CA LEU A 316 11.07 4.40 -0.61
C LEU A 316 11.41 3.72 0.73
N PHE A 317 10.66 4.02 1.79
CA PHE A 317 10.90 3.58 3.17
C PHE A 317 9.64 3.01 3.84
N PRO A 318 9.15 1.84 3.40
CA PRO A 318 7.82 1.32 3.79
C PRO A 318 7.69 0.95 5.28
N PHE A 319 8.81 0.74 5.98
CA PHE A 319 8.83 0.38 7.40
C PHE A 319 8.61 1.58 8.33
N LEU A 320 8.67 2.81 7.81
CA LEU A 320 8.42 4.01 8.60
C LEU A 320 6.93 4.16 8.88
N SER A 321 6.61 4.68 10.06
CA SER A 321 5.26 5.11 10.41
C SER A 321 4.84 6.35 9.61
N ASP A 322 3.55 6.70 9.66
CA ASP A 322 3.03 7.88 8.96
C ASP A 322 3.70 9.17 9.46
N ASN A 323 3.86 9.30 10.78
CA ASN A 323 4.52 10.46 11.35
C ASN A 323 6.00 10.54 10.92
N MET A 324 6.68 9.40 10.86
CA MET A 324 8.07 9.37 10.39
C MET A 324 8.19 9.68 8.90
N CYS A 325 7.25 9.21 8.06
CA CYS A 325 7.20 9.60 6.65
C CYS A 325 7.06 11.13 6.50
N LEU A 326 6.24 11.76 7.33
CA LEU A 326 6.14 13.23 7.36
C LEU A 326 7.44 13.91 7.81
N LYS A 327 8.11 13.37 8.82
CA LYS A 327 9.38 13.91 9.33
C LYS A 327 10.53 13.81 8.31
N VAL A 328 10.58 12.74 7.52
CA VAL A 328 11.66 12.53 6.52
C VAL A 328 11.35 13.16 5.17
N LYS A 329 10.10 13.54 4.89
CA LYS A 329 9.67 14.22 3.66
C LYS A 329 10.62 15.33 3.19
N PRO A 330 11.04 16.32 4.01
CA PRO A 330 11.94 17.38 3.56
C PRO A 330 13.35 16.87 3.19
N VAL A 331 13.83 15.80 3.83
CA VAL A 331 15.13 15.19 3.49
C VAL A 331 15.03 14.47 2.15
N VAL A 332 13.96 13.70 1.96
CA VAL A 332 13.71 12.97 0.71
C VAL A 332 13.51 13.92 -0.45
N SER A 333 12.64 14.92 -0.33
CA SER A 333 12.36 15.87 -1.41
C SER A 333 13.59 16.68 -1.81
N LYS A 334 14.38 17.16 -0.83
CA LYS A 334 15.64 17.86 -1.08
C LYS A 334 16.63 16.98 -1.82
N TYR A 335 16.86 15.76 -1.33
CA TYR A 335 17.81 14.83 -1.93
C TYR A 335 17.44 14.48 -3.37
N LEU A 336 16.18 14.15 -3.63
CA LEU A 336 15.71 13.81 -4.97
C LEU A 336 15.85 15.01 -5.92
N SER A 337 15.56 16.23 -5.45
CA SER A 337 15.75 17.45 -6.24
C SER A 337 17.23 17.70 -6.58
N GLU A 338 18.13 17.54 -5.61
CA GLU A 338 19.59 17.70 -5.80
C GLU A 338 20.17 16.68 -6.78
N LYS A 339 19.64 15.44 -6.78
CA LYS A 339 20.03 14.37 -7.71
C LYS A 339 19.23 14.38 -9.02
N GLN A 340 18.41 15.42 -9.25
CA GLN A 340 17.57 15.57 -10.45
C GLN A 340 16.64 14.38 -10.70
N LEU A 341 16.15 13.75 -9.63
CA LEU A 341 15.17 12.68 -9.67
C LEU A 341 13.75 13.24 -9.52
N PRO A 342 12.73 12.64 -10.18
CA PRO A 342 11.36 13.09 -10.04
C PRO A 342 10.87 13.00 -8.59
N TYR A 343 10.21 14.07 -8.15
CA TYR A 343 9.45 14.11 -6.91
C TYR A 343 8.02 14.49 -7.25
N GLN A 344 7.19 13.49 -7.51
CA GLN A 344 5.88 13.70 -8.13
C GLN A 344 4.84 14.11 -7.09
N GLU A 345 4.11 15.18 -7.40
CA GLU A 345 2.99 15.68 -6.61
C GLU A 345 1.90 16.20 -7.54
N ASP A 346 0.64 15.86 -7.26
CA ASP A 346 -0.51 16.37 -8.02
C ASP A 346 -1.76 16.47 -7.13
N SER A 347 -2.63 17.44 -7.41
CA SER A 347 -3.83 17.67 -6.61
C SER A 347 -4.87 16.57 -6.82
N TYR A 348 -5.64 16.27 -5.78
CA TYR A 348 -6.75 15.31 -5.86
C TYR A 348 -7.74 15.65 -6.98
N LEU A 349 -8.03 16.95 -7.20
CA LEU A 349 -8.96 17.38 -8.24
C LEU A 349 -8.38 17.18 -9.64
N SER A 350 -7.10 17.49 -9.86
CA SER A 350 -6.40 17.22 -11.12
C SER A 350 -6.42 15.73 -11.45
N ARG A 351 -6.09 14.88 -10.45
CA ARG A 351 -6.16 13.42 -10.61
C ARG A 351 -7.58 12.94 -10.91
N LEU A 352 -8.59 13.47 -10.22
CA LEU A 352 -9.99 13.14 -10.51
C LEU A 352 -10.39 13.52 -11.94
N GLN A 353 -10.03 14.73 -12.39
CA GLN A 353 -10.29 15.19 -13.76
C GLN A 353 -9.59 14.30 -14.79
N LEU A 354 -8.31 13.97 -14.56
CA LEU A 354 -7.54 13.07 -15.41
C LEU A 354 -8.26 11.73 -15.58
N PHE A 355 -8.68 11.08 -14.48
CA PHE A 355 -9.38 9.81 -14.54
C PHE A 355 -10.78 9.91 -15.14
N PHE A 356 -11.49 11.02 -14.92
CA PHE A 356 -12.82 11.22 -15.48
C PHE A 356 -12.77 11.39 -17.01
N HIS A 357 -11.79 12.15 -17.51
CA HIS A 357 -11.66 12.46 -18.93
C HIS A 357 -10.90 11.39 -19.71
N ARG A 358 -9.89 10.75 -19.13
CA ARG A 358 -9.06 9.69 -19.76
C ARG A 358 -9.34 8.30 -19.20
N TYR A 359 -10.57 8.05 -18.71
CA TYR A 359 -10.95 6.78 -18.07
C TYR A 359 -10.62 5.54 -18.93
N GLN A 360 -10.96 5.58 -20.22
CA GLN A 360 -10.72 4.44 -21.13
C GLN A 360 -9.23 4.11 -21.22
N GLU A 361 -8.40 5.12 -21.39
CA GLU A 361 -6.95 4.94 -21.47
C GLU A 361 -6.36 4.39 -20.17
N LEU A 362 -6.76 4.94 -19.04
CA LEU A 362 -6.14 4.63 -17.74
C LEU A 362 -6.67 3.34 -17.13
N MET A 363 -7.96 3.06 -17.29
CA MET A 363 -8.66 1.99 -16.56
C MET A 363 -9.10 0.81 -17.43
N VAL A 364 -9.14 0.97 -18.76
CA VAL A 364 -9.59 -0.08 -19.69
C VAL A 364 -8.44 -0.63 -20.53
N PHE A 365 -7.66 0.25 -21.15
CA PHE A 365 -6.54 -0.17 -21.99
C PHE A 365 -5.30 -0.58 -21.16
N ALA A 366 -4.46 -1.41 -21.78
CA ALA A 366 -3.15 -1.72 -21.25
C ALA A 366 -2.26 -0.46 -21.35
N PRO A 367 -1.54 -0.09 -20.28
CA PRO A 367 -0.68 1.09 -20.32
C PRO A 367 0.55 0.85 -21.19
N PRO A 368 1.11 1.90 -21.82
CA PRO A 368 2.36 1.78 -22.55
C PRO A 368 3.54 1.48 -21.61
N ILE A 369 4.53 0.71 -22.08
CA ILE A 369 5.78 0.44 -21.35
C ILE A 369 6.68 1.68 -21.48
N THR A 370 7.26 2.10 -20.35
CA THR A 370 8.21 3.19 -20.25
C THR A 370 9.64 2.64 -20.19
N GLU A 371 10.50 3.16 -21.06
CA GLU A 371 11.94 2.89 -21.06
C GLU A 371 12.69 4.11 -20.51
N LEU A 372 13.54 3.91 -19.51
CA LEU A 372 14.40 4.95 -18.95
C LEU A 372 15.79 4.80 -19.56
N VAL A 373 16.01 5.47 -20.68
CA VAL A 373 17.26 5.41 -21.45
C VAL A 373 18.46 5.82 -20.57
N GLY A 374 19.47 4.96 -20.47
CA GLY A 374 20.68 5.16 -19.66
C GLY A 374 20.53 4.82 -18.16
N VAL A 375 19.32 4.48 -17.70
CA VAL A 375 19.03 4.22 -16.29
C VAL A 375 18.69 2.74 -16.02
N GLN A 376 18.16 2.03 -17.02
CA GLN A 376 17.86 0.60 -16.97
C GLN A 376 19.08 -0.28 -17.14
#